data_AF-A0A7J5CIX7-F1
#
_entry.id   AF-A0A7J5CIX7-F1
#
_cell.length_a   1.000
_cell.length_b   1.000
_cell.length_c   1.000
_cell.angle_alpha   90.00
_cell.angle_beta   90.00
_cell.angle_gamma   90.00
#
_symmetry.space_group_name_H-M   'P 1'
#
loop_
_entity.id
_entity.type
_entity.pdbx_description
1 polymer ?
#
loop_
_entity_poly.entity_id
_entity_poly.type
_entity_poly.pdbx_seq_one_letter_code
_entity_poly.pdbx_strand_id
1 'polypeptide(L)'
;MRPLDPSRRRFLALTAASAASVTALGLPAVPAAASPAGHGDGAEPDFGPNVFVYDPATPVEEIQSTLDRLFAGQEHNEMGLDRYAVLFKPGRYEVNARLGYYTTVAGLGAHPDDVEIHGAVRVIGQPDPNSPAGISALTNFWRSAENLAVTPTDWSNQWAVSQASPMRRVHIKGILWLEPGNGGYSSGGYIADSKVDGITINGSQQQWLTRDSELGGDWTNGVWNQVFSGVVGAPAQGFPDPPYTTLPTSPVTREKPYLFVDGAGRWRVAVPRLRRDTAGTTWAAGAPPVPSLPLSDFFIAKRTDSAKRINQELSRGRHLLLTPGVYRLDQALRVKRPDTVVLGLGMPSLAPTTGDAALRIEDVDGVRIAGVLVDAGPVESEVLVEVGKRHSHRSHAGNPISLQDVFFRIGGPYAGRAVTSLVVNSRHTLIDNIWAWRGDHGRPGTIGWTVNTAATGVVVNGDDVTAYGLFVEHYQRWQTIWNGERGRTVFYQSELPYDPPSQAAWRSPTGNGWASYKVADHVREHEAWGLGVYSYFNQQVDIRCDRAIEAPRRAGVRFHDAITVFLDGSGGIERTVNEAGTPVVGSYGTSPVVSYP
;
A
#
# COMPACT_ATOMS: atom_id res chain seq x y z
N MET A 1 -57.54 -17.60 42.41
CA MET A 1 -58.54 -17.26 41.39
C MET A 1 -58.36 -18.17 40.19
N ARG A 2 -59.34 -19.05 39.93
CA ARG A 2 -59.71 -19.59 38.61
C ARG A 2 -60.31 -18.45 37.75
N PRO A 3 -60.65 -18.60 36.44
CA PRO A 3 -60.92 -19.86 35.69
C PRO A 3 -60.30 -19.95 34.26
N LEU A 4 -60.00 -21.16 33.74
CA LEU A 4 -60.79 -22.12 32.91
C LEU A 4 -60.88 -21.74 31.41
N ASP A 5 -60.87 -22.59 30.39
CA ASP A 5 -60.82 -24.07 30.27
C ASP A 5 -60.44 -24.47 28.81
N PRO A 6 -60.05 -25.73 28.54
CA PRO A 6 -59.64 -26.31 27.26
C PRO A 6 -60.67 -27.30 26.68
N SER A 7 -60.41 -27.82 25.46
CA SER A 7 -61.09 -28.99 24.88
C SER A 7 -60.41 -29.30 23.51
N ARG A 8 -60.11 -30.53 23.03
CA ARG A 8 -60.53 -31.90 23.37
C ARG A 8 -59.64 -32.95 22.63
N ARG A 9 -59.25 -33.98 23.39
CA ARG A 9 -59.37 -35.44 23.16
C ARG A 9 -58.51 -36.23 22.13
N ARG A 10 -58.00 -37.35 22.69
CA ARG A 10 -57.27 -38.52 22.19
C ARG A 10 -58.13 -39.46 21.32
N PHE A 11 -57.50 -40.33 20.51
CA PHE A 11 -57.64 -41.80 20.58
C PHE A 11 -56.53 -42.54 19.78
N LEU A 12 -56.07 -43.68 20.34
CA LEU A 12 -55.17 -44.69 19.76
C LEU A 12 -55.87 -45.54 18.68
N ALA A 13 -55.11 -46.14 17.75
CA ALA A 13 -54.90 -47.60 17.61
C ALA A 13 -54.24 -48.01 16.27
N LEU A 14 -53.33 -48.99 16.34
CA LEU A 14 -52.78 -49.76 15.22
C LEU A 14 -53.82 -50.73 14.64
N THR A 15 -53.73 -51.05 13.33
CA THR A 15 -53.65 -52.44 12.80
C THR A 15 -53.46 -52.51 11.27
N ALA A 16 -52.46 -53.30 10.86
CA ALA A 16 -52.41 -54.32 9.79
C ALA A 16 -52.77 -54.02 8.31
N ALA A 17 -51.73 -54.21 7.49
CA ALA A 17 -51.60 -54.73 6.11
C ALA A 17 -52.83 -55.20 5.30
N SER A 18 -52.82 -54.86 4.01
CA SER A 18 -53.23 -55.72 2.88
C SER A 18 -52.57 -55.25 1.59
N ALA A 19 -51.94 -56.18 0.88
CA ALA A 19 -51.24 -55.98 -0.38
C ALA A 19 -52.21 -55.88 -1.57
N ALA A 20 -51.90 -55.01 -2.55
CA ALA A 20 -52.42 -55.10 -3.90
C ALA A 20 -51.30 -54.76 -4.88
N SER A 21 -50.77 -55.82 -5.48
CA SER A 21 -49.81 -55.84 -6.58
C SER A 21 -50.43 -55.25 -7.86
N VAL A 22 -49.83 -54.18 -8.38
CA VAL A 22 -50.06 -53.70 -9.75
C VAL A 22 -48.77 -53.92 -10.55
N THR A 23 -48.80 -54.93 -11.40
CA THR A 23 -47.85 -55.15 -12.48
C THR A 23 -48.09 -54.11 -13.57
N ALA A 24 -47.19 -53.14 -13.72
CA ALA A 24 -47.12 -52.27 -14.89
C ALA A 24 -45.87 -52.63 -15.70
N LEU A 25 -46.12 -52.96 -16.96
CA LEU A 25 -45.17 -53.40 -17.98
C LEU A 25 -44.07 -52.36 -18.23
N GLY A 26 -42.87 -52.87 -18.46
CA GLY A 26 -41.66 -52.09 -18.67
C GLY A 26 -41.67 -51.23 -19.93
N LEU A 27 -41.22 -50.00 -19.75
CA LEU A 27 -40.61 -49.17 -20.80
C LEU A 27 -39.09 -49.20 -20.55
N PRO A 28 -38.23 -49.31 -21.57
CA PRO A 28 -36.79 -49.25 -21.37
C PRO A 28 -36.42 -47.85 -20.85
N ALA A 29 -35.89 -47.79 -19.64
CA ALA A 29 -35.24 -46.60 -19.12
C ALA A 29 -34.00 -46.34 -19.97
N VAL A 30 -34.07 -45.32 -20.84
CA VAL A 30 -32.88 -44.70 -21.40
C VAL A 30 -32.08 -44.19 -20.19
N PRO A 31 -30.80 -44.56 -20.02
CA PRO A 31 -30.00 -43.94 -18.97
C PRO A 31 -29.91 -42.46 -19.34
N ALA A 32 -30.65 -41.62 -18.62
CA ALA A 32 -30.36 -40.21 -18.56
C ALA A 32 -28.95 -40.13 -17.99
N ALA A 33 -27.97 -39.89 -18.86
CA ALA A 33 -26.66 -39.43 -18.44
C ALA A 33 -26.93 -38.23 -17.54
N ALA A 34 -26.71 -38.41 -16.23
CA ALA A 34 -26.71 -37.31 -15.30
C ALA A 34 -25.60 -36.38 -15.79
N SER A 35 -25.98 -35.31 -16.48
CA SER A 35 -25.10 -34.17 -16.69
C SER A 35 -24.58 -33.80 -15.30
N PRO A 36 -23.25 -33.71 -15.10
CA PRO A 36 -22.76 -33.17 -13.85
C PRO A 36 -23.32 -31.75 -13.78
N ALA A 37 -24.19 -31.49 -12.83
CA ALA A 37 -24.50 -30.14 -12.41
C ALA A 37 -23.25 -29.60 -11.68
N GLY A 38 -22.17 -29.42 -12.43
CA GLY A 38 -21.01 -28.65 -12.04
C GLY A 38 -21.32 -27.20 -12.34
N HIS A 39 -21.90 -26.48 -11.39
CA HIS A 39 -21.55 -25.06 -11.29
C HIS A 39 -20.11 -25.04 -10.81
N GLY A 40 -19.18 -25.08 -11.77
CA GLY A 40 -17.78 -25.32 -11.53
C GLY A 40 -17.15 -24.17 -10.75
N ASP A 41 -16.68 -24.47 -9.54
CA ASP A 41 -15.80 -23.64 -8.71
C ASP A 41 -14.40 -23.39 -9.34
N GLY A 42 -14.24 -23.72 -10.63
CA GLY A 42 -13.03 -23.56 -11.44
C GLY A 42 -13.22 -22.73 -12.72
N ALA A 43 -14.39 -22.09 -12.92
CA ALA A 43 -14.55 -21.12 -14.00
C ALA A 43 -13.73 -19.86 -13.71
N GLU A 44 -13.08 -19.31 -14.75
CA GLU A 44 -12.29 -18.09 -14.61
C GLU A 44 -13.19 -16.91 -14.23
N PRO A 45 -12.91 -16.19 -13.14
CA PRO A 45 -13.70 -15.05 -12.72
C PRO A 45 -13.64 -13.94 -13.75
N ASP A 46 -14.78 -13.28 -13.99
CA ASP A 46 -14.78 -12.06 -14.78
C ASP A 46 -14.15 -10.93 -13.96
N PHE A 47 -12.87 -10.65 -14.20
CA PHE A 47 -12.15 -9.49 -13.68
C PHE A 47 -12.27 -8.24 -14.56
N GLY A 48 -12.99 -8.33 -15.68
CA GLY A 48 -13.18 -7.24 -16.63
C GLY A 48 -11.98 -7.10 -17.57
N PRO A 49 -12.05 -6.15 -18.53
CA PRO A 49 -11.13 -6.11 -19.66
C PRO A 49 -9.70 -5.67 -19.32
N ASN A 50 -9.47 -5.18 -18.11
CA ASN A 50 -8.19 -4.59 -17.70
C ASN A 50 -7.33 -5.53 -16.84
N VAL A 51 -7.79 -6.78 -16.67
CA VAL A 51 -7.04 -7.83 -16.00
C VAL A 51 -6.71 -8.90 -17.03
N PHE A 52 -5.42 -9.16 -17.22
CA PHE A 52 -4.91 -10.18 -18.11
C PHE A 52 -4.44 -11.34 -17.26
N VAL A 53 -5.01 -12.53 -17.45
CA VAL A 53 -4.63 -13.74 -16.72
C VAL A 53 -4.00 -14.72 -17.69
N TYR A 54 -2.80 -15.17 -17.39
CA TYR A 54 -2.05 -16.10 -18.24
C TYR A 54 -1.75 -17.40 -17.51
N ASP A 55 -1.74 -18.49 -18.26
CA ASP A 55 -1.29 -19.81 -17.81
C ASP A 55 -0.07 -20.27 -18.64
N PRO A 56 0.64 -21.33 -18.23
CA PRO A 56 1.84 -21.76 -18.95
C PRO A 56 1.58 -22.29 -20.37
N ALA A 57 0.32 -22.50 -20.76
CA ALA A 57 -0.04 -22.88 -22.12
C ALA A 57 -0.28 -21.66 -23.02
N THR A 58 -0.43 -20.46 -22.45
CA THR A 58 -0.52 -19.22 -23.22
C THR A 58 0.80 -18.98 -23.97
N PRO A 59 0.78 -18.75 -25.30
CA PRO A 59 2.00 -18.52 -26.06
C PRO A 59 2.78 -17.29 -25.55
N VAL A 60 4.10 -17.43 -25.45
CA VAL A 60 5.00 -16.40 -24.89
C VAL A 60 4.89 -15.08 -25.68
N GLU A 61 4.77 -15.16 -27.00
CA GLU A 61 4.62 -14.00 -27.87
C GLU A 61 3.33 -13.21 -27.61
N GLU A 62 2.25 -13.87 -27.19
CA GLU A 62 0.99 -13.22 -26.85
C GLU A 62 1.12 -12.44 -25.54
N ILE A 63 1.74 -13.07 -24.54
CA ILE A 63 2.02 -12.46 -23.24
C ILE A 63 2.94 -11.25 -23.43
N GLN A 64 4.05 -11.43 -24.13
CA GLN A 64 5.05 -10.38 -24.36
C GLN A 64 4.45 -9.22 -25.16
N SER A 65 3.68 -9.49 -26.21
CA SER A 65 2.97 -8.47 -26.99
C SER A 65 2.01 -7.65 -26.12
N THR A 66 1.31 -8.29 -25.19
CA THR A 66 0.44 -7.57 -24.25
C THR A 66 1.25 -6.71 -23.29
N LEU A 67 2.31 -7.24 -22.68
CA LEU A 67 3.20 -6.47 -21.80
C LEU A 67 3.79 -5.25 -22.51
N ASP A 68 4.28 -5.42 -23.74
CA ASP A 68 4.85 -4.32 -24.53
C ASP A 68 3.81 -3.26 -24.92
N ARG A 69 2.60 -3.69 -25.29
CA ARG A 69 1.48 -2.77 -25.57
C ARG A 69 1.08 -1.97 -24.33
N LEU A 70 0.96 -2.62 -23.17
CA LEU A 70 0.62 -1.96 -21.92
C LEU A 70 1.72 -0.98 -21.51
N PHE A 71 2.99 -1.38 -21.62
CA PHE A 71 4.13 -0.51 -21.35
C PHE A 71 4.10 0.73 -22.25
N ALA A 72 3.97 0.56 -23.57
CA ALA A 72 3.93 1.68 -24.51
C ALA A 72 2.77 2.67 -24.23
N GLY A 73 1.63 2.16 -23.75
CA GLY A 73 0.50 3.01 -23.35
C GLY A 73 0.70 3.68 -21.99
N GLN A 74 1.43 3.05 -21.06
CA GLN A 74 1.54 3.48 -19.67
C GLN A 74 2.87 4.16 -19.31
N GLU A 75 3.89 4.12 -20.16
CA GLU A 75 5.23 4.63 -19.87
C GLU A 75 5.21 6.11 -19.46
N HIS A 76 4.42 6.93 -20.16
CA HIS A 76 4.27 8.37 -19.90
C HIS A 76 2.85 8.74 -19.41
N ASN A 77 2.02 7.75 -19.02
CA ASN A 77 0.63 7.98 -18.64
C ASN A 77 0.44 8.30 -17.15
N GLU A 78 1.33 9.13 -16.59
CA GLU A 78 1.35 9.47 -15.18
C GLU A 78 -0.02 9.98 -14.69
N MET A 79 -0.62 10.91 -15.43
CA MET A 79 -1.90 11.51 -15.07
C MET A 79 -3.09 10.85 -15.79
N GLY A 80 -2.92 9.59 -16.20
CA GLY A 80 -3.91 8.79 -16.92
C GLY A 80 -5.02 8.20 -16.05
N LEU A 81 -6.08 7.75 -16.70
CA LEU A 81 -7.17 7.00 -16.06
C LEU A 81 -7.06 5.49 -16.25
N ASP A 82 -6.18 5.04 -17.14
CA ASP A 82 -5.97 3.63 -17.45
C ASP A 82 -5.21 2.94 -16.32
N ARG A 83 -5.63 1.71 -16.03
CA ARG A 83 -5.19 0.87 -14.90
C ARG A 83 -5.16 -0.57 -15.38
N TYR A 84 -4.12 -1.32 -15.05
CA TYR A 84 -3.97 -2.70 -15.52
C TYR A 84 -3.38 -3.64 -14.47
N ALA A 85 -3.82 -4.90 -14.51
CA ALA A 85 -3.18 -6.00 -13.80
C ALA A 85 -2.84 -7.13 -14.77
N VAL A 86 -1.62 -7.65 -14.70
CA VAL A 86 -1.18 -8.83 -15.43
C VAL A 86 -0.85 -9.91 -14.41
N LEU A 87 -1.58 -11.01 -14.47
CA LEU A 87 -1.61 -12.08 -13.47
C LEU A 87 -1.15 -13.39 -14.10
N PHE A 88 -0.24 -14.08 -13.43
CA PHE A 88 0.36 -15.32 -13.92
C PHE A 88 -0.05 -16.49 -13.03
N LYS A 89 -0.73 -17.50 -13.59
CA LYS A 89 -1.01 -18.77 -12.88
C LYS A 89 0.31 -19.51 -12.57
N PRO A 90 0.31 -20.48 -11.64
CA PRO A 90 1.50 -21.29 -11.37
C PRO A 90 2.15 -21.87 -12.63
N GLY A 91 3.47 -21.71 -12.73
CA GLY A 91 4.30 -22.20 -13.83
C GLY A 91 5.42 -21.23 -14.19
N ARG A 92 6.03 -21.43 -15.37
CA ARG A 92 7.20 -20.69 -15.83
C ARG A 92 6.90 -19.92 -17.11
N TYR A 93 7.36 -18.68 -17.17
CA TYR A 93 7.09 -17.73 -18.25
C TYR A 93 8.38 -17.07 -18.72
N GLU A 94 8.65 -17.14 -20.02
CA GLU A 94 9.85 -16.61 -20.66
C GLU A 94 9.59 -15.18 -21.16
N VAL A 95 9.44 -14.21 -20.25
CA VAL A 95 8.99 -12.85 -20.57
C VAL A 95 9.79 -11.74 -19.89
N ASN A 96 9.84 -10.59 -20.55
CA ASN A 96 10.36 -9.35 -19.98
C ASN A 96 9.22 -8.35 -19.78
N ALA A 97 8.71 -8.30 -18.55
CA ALA A 97 7.65 -7.40 -18.14
C ALA A 97 8.23 -6.03 -17.76
N ARG A 98 8.15 -5.07 -18.69
CA ARG A 98 8.40 -3.65 -18.41
C ARG A 98 7.14 -2.99 -17.86
N LEU A 99 7.25 -2.29 -16.74
CA LEU A 99 6.08 -1.67 -16.09
C LEU A 99 6.10 -0.15 -16.25
N GLY A 100 5.05 0.39 -16.88
CA GLY A 100 4.70 1.81 -16.84
C GLY A 100 3.85 2.17 -15.63
N TYR A 101 3.25 3.36 -15.64
CA TYR A 101 2.33 3.79 -14.59
C TYR A 101 1.11 2.85 -14.47
N TYR A 102 0.55 2.77 -13.26
CA TYR A 102 -0.66 2.03 -12.89
C TYR A 102 -0.74 0.59 -13.38
N THR A 103 0.40 -0.10 -13.36
CA THR A 103 0.51 -1.48 -13.81
C THR A 103 0.94 -2.35 -12.64
N THR A 104 0.19 -3.41 -12.39
CA THR A 104 0.56 -4.46 -11.43
C THR A 104 0.91 -5.73 -12.19
N VAL A 105 2.04 -6.34 -11.85
CA VAL A 105 2.40 -7.70 -12.27
C VAL A 105 2.39 -8.59 -11.03
N ALA A 106 1.64 -9.69 -11.05
CA ALA A 106 1.58 -10.58 -9.91
C ALA A 106 1.46 -12.05 -10.29
N GLY A 107 2.04 -12.93 -9.45
CA GLY A 107 1.81 -14.36 -9.52
C GLY A 107 0.58 -14.78 -8.71
N LEU A 108 -0.12 -15.80 -9.20
CA LEU A 108 -1.30 -16.41 -8.58
C LEU A 108 -0.95 -17.73 -7.87
N GLY A 109 0.30 -17.90 -7.50
CA GLY A 109 0.78 -19.01 -6.67
C GLY A 109 0.33 -18.91 -5.22
N ALA A 110 0.31 -20.03 -4.49
CA ALA A 110 0.26 -19.97 -3.03
C ALA A 110 1.60 -19.43 -2.47
N HIS A 111 2.68 -19.70 -3.20
CA HIS A 111 4.05 -19.34 -2.91
C HIS A 111 4.67 -18.56 -4.10
N PRO A 112 5.62 -17.62 -3.88
CA PRO A 112 6.28 -16.89 -4.97
C PRO A 112 6.92 -17.80 -6.01
N ASP A 113 7.65 -18.83 -5.56
CA ASP A 113 8.28 -19.82 -6.45
C ASP A 113 7.31 -20.70 -7.26
N ASP A 114 6.00 -20.66 -7.00
CA ASP A 114 5.03 -21.34 -7.86
C ASP A 114 4.92 -20.65 -9.23
N VAL A 115 5.33 -19.38 -9.34
CA VAL A 115 5.29 -18.58 -10.57
C VAL A 115 6.68 -18.05 -10.85
N GLU A 116 7.34 -18.56 -11.88
CA GLU A 116 8.65 -18.09 -12.31
C GLU A 116 8.54 -17.24 -13.57
N ILE A 117 8.96 -15.97 -13.47
CA ILE A 117 9.31 -15.15 -14.62
C ILE A 117 10.79 -15.37 -14.91
N HIS A 118 11.10 -16.17 -15.92
CA HIS A 118 12.46 -16.29 -16.43
C HIS A 118 12.67 -15.20 -17.49
N GLY A 119 13.31 -14.11 -17.06
CA GLY A 119 13.32 -12.86 -17.82
C GLY A 119 13.46 -11.69 -16.87
N ALA A 120 12.47 -10.80 -16.79
CA ALA A 120 12.49 -9.72 -15.80
C ALA A 120 11.11 -9.16 -15.51
N VAL A 121 10.96 -8.56 -14.33
CA VAL A 121 9.86 -7.66 -13.97
C VAL A 121 10.50 -6.33 -13.61
N ARG A 122 10.61 -5.43 -14.61
CA ARG A 122 11.51 -4.29 -14.54
C ARG A 122 10.85 -2.92 -14.70
N VAL A 123 11.42 -1.97 -14.00
CA VAL A 123 11.20 -0.53 -14.17
C VAL A 123 12.56 0.10 -14.37
N ILE A 124 12.67 0.93 -15.42
CA ILE A 124 13.91 1.59 -15.79
C ILE A 124 13.76 3.11 -15.63
N GLY A 125 14.88 3.82 -15.58
CA GLY A 125 14.87 5.28 -15.60
C GLY A 125 14.29 5.85 -16.90
N GLN A 126 13.72 7.04 -16.79
CA GLN A 126 13.20 7.84 -17.89
C GLN A 126 14.22 8.92 -18.26
N PRO A 127 14.40 9.25 -19.56
CA PRO A 127 15.21 10.38 -19.96
C PRO A 127 14.73 11.67 -19.29
N ASP A 128 15.64 12.39 -18.66
CA ASP A 128 15.34 13.65 -17.99
C ASP A 128 16.46 14.66 -18.24
N PRO A 129 16.23 15.70 -19.06
CA PRO A 129 17.26 16.70 -19.35
C PRO A 129 17.61 17.59 -18.14
N ASN A 130 16.77 17.59 -17.10
CA ASN A 130 17.05 18.33 -15.86
C ASN A 130 17.85 17.50 -14.85
N SER A 131 17.98 16.18 -15.09
CA SER A 131 18.89 15.32 -14.35
C SER A 131 20.32 15.50 -14.89
N PRO A 132 21.34 15.75 -14.04
CA PRO A 132 22.73 15.79 -14.48
C PRO A 132 23.21 14.51 -15.18
N ALA A 133 22.60 13.36 -14.86
CA ALA A 133 22.89 12.08 -15.49
C ALA A 133 22.12 11.84 -16.80
N GLY A 134 21.23 12.76 -17.20
CA GLY A 134 20.34 12.64 -18.36
C GLY A 134 19.21 11.60 -18.19
N ILE A 135 19.11 10.97 -17.03
CA ILE A 135 18.14 9.93 -16.69
C ILE A 135 17.65 10.10 -15.25
N SER A 136 16.40 9.78 -14.99
CA SER A 136 15.75 9.94 -13.68
C SER A 136 14.67 8.88 -13.49
N ALA A 137 14.48 8.45 -12.25
CA ALA A 137 13.34 7.67 -11.81
C ALA A 137 12.50 8.44 -10.79
N LEU A 138 12.71 9.75 -10.59
CA LEU A 138 12.01 10.55 -9.57
C LEU A 138 10.49 10.45 -9.66
N THR A 139 9.94 10.27 -10.87
CA THR A 139 8.49 10.13 -11.10
C THR A 139 8.04 8.71 -11.41
N ASN A 140 8.86 7.68 -11.21
CA ASN A 140 8.46 6.29 -11.44
C ASN A 140 7.52 5.76 -10.33
N PHE A 141 6.29 6.28 -10.29
CA PHE A 141 5.26 6.01 -9.30
C PHE A 141 4.28 4.92 -9.71
N TRP A 142 3.40 4.56 -8.77
CA TRP A 142 2.14 3.83 -8.97
C TRP A 142 2.28 2.57 -9.83
N ARG A 143 3.13 1.63 -9.42
CA ARG A 143 3.21 0.28 -10.03
C ARG A 143 3.55 -0.77 -8.99
N SER A 144 3.37 -2.06 -9.27
CA SER A 144 3.72 -3.07 -8.26
C SER A 144 4.10 -4.41 -8.85
N ALA A 145 4.92 -5.14 -8.11
CA ALA A 145 5.28 -6.54 -8.34
C ALA A 145 4.93 -7.37 -7.10
N GLU A 146 4.20 -8.47 -7.27
CA GLU A 146 3.73 -9.29 -6.14
C GLU A 146 3.75 -10.81 -6.37
N ASN A 147 4.15 -11.58 -5.36
CA ASN A 147 3.94 -13.03 -5.26
C ASN A 147 4.44 -13.85 -6.46
N LEU A 148 5.68 -13.64 -6.87
CA LEU A 148 6.33 -14.34 -7.99
C LEU A 148 7.84 -14.46 -7.76
N ALA A 149 8.47 -15.39 -8.44
CA ALA A 149 9.91 -15.46 -8.60
C ALA A 149 10.34 -14.80 -9.92
N VAL A 150 11.48 -14.12 -9.90
CA VAL A 150 12.14 -13.62 -11.10
C VAL A 150 13.53 -14.24 -11.18
N THR A 151 13.80 -14.90 -12.30
CA THR A 151 15.15 -15.36 -12.66
C THR A 151 15.65 -14.44 -13.78
N PRO A 152 16.50 -13.45 -13.49
CA PRO A 152 17.04 -12.55 -14.50
C PRO A 152 17.77 -13.31 -15.60
N THR A 153 17.37 -13.10 -16.86
CA THR A 153 18.13 -13.62 -18.02
C THR A 153 19.25 -12.68 -18.47
N ASP A 154 19.18 -11.44 -18.03
CA ASP A 154 20.27 -10.46 -18.08
C ASP A 154 21.00 -10.45 -16.72
N TRP A 155 21.99 -9.58 -16.54
CA TRP A 155 22.80 -9.55 -15.33
C TRP A 155 22.02 -9.12 -14.05
N SER A 156 20.84 -8.52 -14.17
CA SER A 156 19.99 -8.11 -13.02
C SER A 156 18.50 -7.97 -13.35
N ASN A 157 17.67 -7.91 -12.30
CA ASN A 157 16.34 -7.33 -12.36
C ASN A 157 16.40 -5.86 -11.91
N GLN A 158 16.10 -4.91 -12.79
CA GLN A 158 16.09 -3.48 -12.46
C GLN A 158 14.71 -3.03 -11.96
N TRP A 159 14.64 -2.44 -10.77
CA TRP A 159 13.44 -1.88 -10.16
C TRP A 159 13.69 -0.41 -9.79
N ALA A 160 13.96 0.41 -10.81
CA ALA A 160 14.25 1.83 -10.68
C ALA A 160 12.96 2.63 -10.44
N VAL A 161 12.50 2.69 -9.19
CA VAL A 161 11.22 3.29 -8.81
C VAL A 161 11.37 4.43 -7.81
N SER A 162 10.29 5.19 -7.66
CA SER A 162 10.07 6.14 -6.56
C SER A 162 8.91 5.66 -5.65
N GLN A 163 8.23 6.55 -4.94
CA GLN A 163 7.14 6.27 -4.02
C GLN A 163 5.96 5.50 -4.68
N ALA A 164 5.16 4.83 -3.84
CA ALA A 164 4.01 4.00 -4.23
C ALA A 164 4.29 2.93 -5.30
N SER A 165 5.49 2.34 -5.23
CA SER A 165 5.93 1.29 -6.14
C SER A 165 6.38 0.00 -5.42
N PRO A 166 5.49 -0.65 -4.64
CA PRO A 166 5.88 -1.77 -3.78
C PRO A 166 6.34 -3.00 -4.56
N MET A 167 7.38 -3.64 -4.04
CA MET A 167 7.73 -5.03 -4.33
C MET A 167 7.42 -5.89 -3.09
N ARG A 168 6.48 -6.82 -3.22
CA ARG A 168 6.03 -7.66 -2.09
C ARG A 168 6.07 -9.13 -2.44
N ARG A 169 6.56 -9.97 -1.53
CA ARG A 169 6.47 -11.42 -1.74
C ARG A 169 7.16 -11.86 -3.05
N VAL A 170 8.28 -11.24 -3.38
CA VAL A 170 9.03 -11.53 -4.61
C VAL A 170 10.32 -12.27 -4.28
N HIS A 171 10.64 -13.27 -5.08
CA HIS A 171 11.92 -13.98 -5.02
C HIS A 171 12.78 -13.60 -6.22
N ILE A 172 13.77 -12.72 -6.03
CA ILE A 172 14.75 -12.38 -7.06
C ILE A 172 15.89 -13.41 -6.99
N LYS A 173 15.93 -14.33 -7.95
CA LYS A 173 16.97 -15.35 -8.13
C LYS A 173 18.19 -14.78 -8.85
N GLY A 174 18.76 -13.71 -8.31
CA GLY A 174 19.85 -12.96 -8.92
C GLY A 174 20.07 -11.60 -8.28
N ILE A 175 20.64 -10.67 -9.05
CA ILE A 175 20.91 -9.29 -8.63
C ILE A 175 19.63 -8.45 -8.75
N LEU A 176 19.37 -7.62 -7.73
CA LEU A 176 18.35 -6.57 -7.75
C LEU A 176 19.02 -5.21 -7.89
N TRP A 177 18.60 -4.40 -8.85
CA TRP A 177 19.17 -3.07 -9.11
C TRP A 177 18.11 -1.97 -8.98
N LEU A 178 18.28 -1.06 -8.01
CA LEU A 178 17.22 -0.11 -7.62
C LEU A 178 17.35 1.27 -8.26
N GLU A 179 18.41 1.54 -9.01
CA GLU A 179 18.71 2.86 -9.59
C GLU A 179 18.37 2.90 -11.09
N PRO A 180 18.07 4.08 -11.69
CA PRO A 180 17.74 4.21 -13.11
C PRO A 180 18.89 3.93 -14.08
N GLY A 181 20.13 3.92 -13.58
CA GLY A 181 21.36 3.90 -14.36
C GLY A 181 22.12 5.23 -14.29
N ASN A 182 23.43 5.21 -14.58
CA ASN A 182 24.31 6.39 -14.63
C ASN A 182 24.28 7.31 -13.39
N GLY A 183 23.85 6.80 -12.22
CA GLY A 183 23.66 7.61 -11.02
C GLY A 183 22.52 8.64 -11.12
N GLY A 184 21.57 8.46 -12.03
CA GLY A 184 20.42 9.36 -12.17
C GLY A 184 19.51 9.38 -10.96
N TYR A 185 18.77 10.47 -10.75
CA TYR A 185 17.98 10.67 -9.52
C TYR A 185 16.90 9.60 -9.30
N SER A 186 16.72 9.15 -8.06
CA SER A 186 15.67 8.19 -7.68
C SER A 186 15.30 8.33 -6.20
N SER A 187 14.00 8.15 -5.88
CA SER A 187 13.44 8.44 -4.56
C SER A 187 12.45 7.37 -4.10
N GLY A 188 12.88 6.12 -4.20
CA GLY A 188 12.18 4.96 -3.67
C GLY A 188 12.25 4.89 -2.15
N GLY A 189 11.89 3.78 -1.53
CA GLY A 189 11.20 2.65 -2.10
C GLY A 189 10.82 1.67 -1.00
N TYR A 190 10.13 0.61 -1.38
CA TYR A 190 9.54 -0.31 -0.42
C TYR A 190 9.65 -1.75 -0.91
N ILE A 191 10.33 -2.59 -0.11
CA ILE A 191 10.38 -4.05 -0.26
C ILE A 191 9.85 -4.70 1.02
N ALA A 192 8.96 -5.68 0.87
CA ALA A 192 8.52 -6.49 2.00
C ALA A 192 8.32 -7.95 1.65
N ASP A 193 8.47 -8.82 2.65
CA ASP A 193 8.25 -10.27 2.52
C ASP A 193 9.00 -10.88 1.33
N SER A 194 10.19 -10.38 0.98
CA SER A 194 10.85 -10.72 -0.27
C SER A 194 12.22 -11.34 -0.03
N LYS A 195 12.73 -12.04 -1.03
CA LYS A 195 14.06 -12.64 -1.01
C LYS A 195 14.84 -12.20 -2.23
N VAL A 196 16.08 -11.79 -2.02
CA VAL A 196 17.04 -11.51 -3.09
C VAL A 196 18.24 -12.42 -2.88
N ASP A 197 18.49 -13.35 -3.79
CA ASP A 197 19.60 -14.31 -3.67
C ASP A 197 20.97 -13.64 -3.86
N GLY A 198 21.04 -12.63 -4.74
CA GLY A 198 22.27 -11.90 -5.05
C GLY A 198 22.42 -10.57 -4.31
N ILE A 199 23.28 -9.72 -4.87
CA ILE A 199 23.52 -8.35 -4.39
C ILE A 199 22.27 -7.49 -4.67
N THR A 200 21.96 -6.59 -3.73
CA THR A 200 21.03 -5.50 -3.96
C THR A 200 21.79 -4.19 -4.16
N ILE A 201 21.73 -3.66 -5.38
CA ILE A 201 22.40 -2.42 -5.77
C ILE A 201 21.46 -1.25 -5.47
N ASN A 202 21.76 -0.49 -4.41
CA ASN A 202 21.04 0.74 -4.07
C ASN A 202 21.31 1.84 -5.11
N GLY A 203 22.59 2.04 -5.46
CA GLY A 203 23.01 3.09 -6.38
C GLY A 203 22.65 4.48 -5.86
N SER A 204 22.04 5.31 -6.72
CA SER A 204 21.59 6.66 -6.41
C SER A 204 20.30 6.79 -5.59
N GLN A 205 19.68 5.68 -5.16
CA GLN A 205 18.45 5.73 -4.36
C GLN A 205 18.65 6.50 -3.05
N GLN A 206 17.89 7.58 -2.91
CA GLN A 206 17.99 8.51 -1.79
C GLN A 206 17.69 7.82 -0.44
N GLN A 207 16.63 7.04 -0.40
CA GLN A 207 16.16 6.30 0.78
C GLN A 207 15.49 5.00 0.37
N TRP A 208 15.30 4.07 1.33
CA TRP A 208 14.54 2.84 1.09
C TRP A 208 14.09 2.21 2.41
N LEU A 209 12.93 1.53 2.41
CA LEU A 209 12.54 0.57 3.45
C LEU A 209 12.54 -0.85 2.89
N THR A 210 13.29 -1.73 3.53
CA THR A 210 13.16 -3.19 3.37
C THR A 210 12.71 -3.80 4.71
N ARG A 211 11.62 -4.58 4.72
CA ARG A 211 11.15 -5.26 5.93
C ARG A 211 10.84 -6.74 5.74
N ASP A 212 10.99 -7.53 6.80
CA ASP A 212 10.65 -8.96 6.85
C ASP A 212 11.11 -9.72 5.60
N SER A 213 12.39 -9.55 5.24
CA SER A 213 12.94 -10.02 3.97
C SER A 213 14.27 -10.73 4.18
N GLU A 214 14.75 -11.40 3.14
CA GLU A 214 16.04 -12.11 3.12
C GLU A 214 16.93 -11.53 2.02
N LEU A 215 18.11 -11.02 2.40
CA LEU A 215 19.13 -10.55 1.48
C LEU A 215 20.30 -11.54 1.52
N GLY A 216 20.51 -12.26 0.42
CA GLY A 216 21.54 -13.29 0.28
C GLY A 216 22.92 -12.72 -0.07
N GLY A 217 22.98 -11.53 -0.67
CA GLY A 217 24.20 -10.79 -0.95
C GLY A 217 24.23 -9.41 -0.31
N ASP A 218 25.26 -8.63 -0.64
CA ASP A 218 25.48 -7.31 -0.06
C ASP A 218 24.40 -6.29 -0.49
N TRP A 219 24.13 -5.33 0.38
CA TRP A 219 23.48 -4.07 0.03
C TRP A 219 24.56 -3.03 -0.27
N THR A 220 24.67 -2.55 -1.51
CA THR A 220 25.91 -1.91 -2.00
C THR A 220 26.32 -0.62 -1.29
N ASN A 221 25.36 0.26 -0.98
CA ASN A 221 25.63 1.60 -0.42
C ASN A 221 24.35 2.20 0.18
N GLY A 222 24.45 3.37 0.82
CA GLY A 222 23.29 4.18 1.22
C GLY A 222 23.55 5.65 0.92
N VAL A 223 22.49 6.38 0.56
CA VAL A 223 22.57 7.82 0.23
C VAL A 223 22.18 8.67 1.45
N TRP A 224 20.91 8.65 1.88
CA TRP A 224 20.47 9.45 3.03
C TRP A 224 19.79 8.66 4.16
N ASN A 225 18.93 7.69 3.83
CA ASN A 225 18.13 6.98 4.84
C ASN A 225 17.72 5.57 4.37
N GLN A 226 18.57 4.56 4.60
CA GLN A 226 18.26 3.17 4.25
C GLN A 226 17.86 2.39 5.50
N VAL A 227 16.62 1.93 5.55
CA VAL A 227 16.02 1.33 6.75
C VAL A 227 15.72 -0.15 6.51
N PHE A 228 16.14 -0.98 7.46
CA PHE A 228 15.93 -2.42 7.47
C PHE A 228 15.23 -2.83 8.76
N SER A 229 14.12 -3.58 8.66
CA SER A 229 13.39 -4.06 9.84
C SER A 229 13.03 -5.53 9.69
N GLY A 230 13.58 -6.39 10.57
CA GLY A 230 13.35 -7.83 10.44
C GLY A 230 13.96 -8.41 9.16
N VAL A 231 15.06 -7.85 8.66
CA VAL A 231 15.70 -8.33 7.43
C VAL A 231 16.87 -9.23 7.78
N VAL A 232 16.79 -10.49 7.36
CA VAL A 232 17.90 -11.44 7.46
C VAL A 232 18.93 -11.07 6.40
N GLY A 233 20.18 -10.88 6.80
CA GLY A 233 21.26 -10.46 5.90
C GLY A 233 21.35 -8.94 5.68
N ALA A 234 20.57 -8.13 6.40
CA ALA A 234 20.72 -6.67 6.34
C ALA A 234 22.10 -6.21 6.85
N PRO A 235 22.62 -5.07 6.33
CA PRO A 235 23.80 -4.45 6.89
C PRO A 235 23.56 -4.03 8.35
N ALA A 236 24.61 -4.00 9.17
CA ALA A 236 24.51 -3.55 10.56
C ALA A 236 24.08 -2.07 10.64
N GLN A 237 23.45 -1.70 11.77
CA GLN A 237 23.19 -0.29 12.12
C GLN A 237 24.48 0.53 11.96
N GLY A 238 24.41 1.62 11.20
CA GLY A 238 25.59 2.44 10.85
C GLY A 238 25.35 3.95 10.85
N PHE A 239 24.10 4.41 10.98
CA PHE A 239 23.77 5.82 10.86
C PHE A 239 24.62 6.70 11.82
N PRO A 240 25.20 7.83 11.34
CA PRO A 240 24.87 8.53 10.09
C PRO A 240 25.68 8.07 8.86
N ASP A 241 26.78 7.33 9.04
CA ASP A 241 27.67 6.94 7.94
C ASP A 241 28.27 5.54 8.18
N PRO A 242 27.85 4.50 7.44
CA PRO A 242 26.83 4.55 6.38
C PRO A 242 25.42 4.85 6.92
N PRO A 243 24.51 5.45 6.14
CA PRO A 243 23.19 5.89 6.62
C PRO A 243 22.19 4.72 6.74
N TYR A 244 22.54 3.72 7.54
CA TYR A 244 21.80 2.48 7.76
C TYR A 244 21.13 2.48 9.13
N THR A 245 19.81 2.37 9.12
CA THR A 245 18.99 2.11 10.30
C THR A 245 18.53 0.66 10.27
N THR A 246 19.04 -0.19 11.16
CA THR A 246 18.77 -1.65 11.14
C THR A 246 18.17 -2.13 12.44
N LEU A 247 16.93 -2.61 12.37
CA LEU A 247 16.22 -3.26 13.45
C LEU A 247 16.24 -4.78 13.22
N PRO A 248 16.65 -5.59 14.22
CA PRO A 248 16.75 -7.04 14.06
C PRO A 248 15.40 -7.70 13.80
N THR A 249 14.31 -7.09 14.27
CA THR A 249 12.94 -7.60 14.10
C THR A 249 11.98 -6.46 13.78
N SER A 250 10.92 -6.76 13.04
CA SER A 250 9.75 -5.88 12.91
C SER A 250 8.79 -6.13 14.08
N PRO A 251 8.47 -5.12 14.92
CA PRO A 251 7.66 -5.33 16.12
C PRO A 251 6.30 -5.99 15.92
N VAL A 252 5.54 -5.58 14.90
CA VAL A 252 4.22 -6.14 14.61
C VAL A 252 3.91 -6.00 13.12
N THR A 253 3.74 -7.12 12.43
CA THR A 253 3.48 -7.13 10.99
C THR A 253 2.35 -8.06 10.64
N ARG A 254 1.75 -7.80 9.48
CA ARG A 254 0.77 -8.65 8.82
C ARG A 254 0.94 -8.43 7.34
N GLU A 255 1.28 -9.46 6.59
CA GLU A 255 1.43 -9.29 5.13
C GLU A 255 0.11 -8.98 4.44
N LYS A 256 0.24 -8.33 3.29
CA LYS A 256 -0.88 -7.89 2.47
C LYS A 256 -1.68 -9.11 1.97
N PRO A 257 -3.03 -9.05 1.96
CA PRO A 257 -3.83 -10.02 1.23
C PRO A 257 -3.47 -10.06 -0.26
N TYR A 258 -3.47 -11.25 -0.84
CA TYR A 258 -3.16 -11.47 -2.25
C TYR A 258 -4.09 -12.53 -2.87
N LEU A 259 -4.36 -12.38 -4.17
CA LEU A 259 -5.15 -13.31 -4.96
C LEU A 259 -4.27 -14.48 -5.41
N PHE A 260 -4.79 -15.70 -5.34
CA PHE A 260 -4.09 -16.89 -5.85
C PHE A 260 -5.09 -17.96 -6.33
N VAL A 261 -4.55 -18.95 -7.04
CA VAL A 261 -5.28 -20.15 -7.48
C VAL A 261 -4.70 -21.35 -6.72
N ASP A 262 -5.54 -22.08 -6.00
CA ASP A 262 -5.10 -23.26 -5.24
C ASP A 262 -4.82 -24.48 -6.15
N GLY A 263 -4.23 -25.53 -5.59
CA GLY A 263 -3.89 -26.75 -6.35
C GLY A 263 -5.10 -27.51 -6.94
N ALA A 264 -6.34 -27.12 -6.59
CA ALA A 264 -7.56 -27.64 -7.19
C ALA A 264 -8.15 -26.70 -8.26
N GLY A 265 -7.44 -25.62 -8.62
CA GLY A 265 -7.89 -24.62 -9.59
C GLY A 265 -8.87 -23.60 -9.05
N ARG A 266 -9.10 -23.53 -7.72
CA ARG A 266 -10.06 -22.60 -7.13
C ARG A 266 -9.40 -21.25 -6.83
N TRP A 267 -10.11 -20.18 -7.15
CA TRP A 267 -9.68 -18.82 -6.87
C TRP A 267 -9.89 -18.45 -5.41
N ARG A 268 -8.85 -17.94 -4.76
CA ARG A 268 -8.84 -17.63 -3.33
C ARG A 268 -8.08 -16.34 -3.05
N VAL A 269 -8.41 -15.71 -1.94
CA VAL A 269 -7.66 -14.58 -1.40
C VAL A 269 -6.99 -15.03 -0.10
N ALA A 270 -5.65 -15.02 -0.09
CA ALA A 270 -4.86 -15.25 1.10
C ALA A 270 -5.05 -14.09 2.09
N VAL A 271 -5.18 -14.42 3.37
CA VAL A 271 -5.35 -13.46 4.47
C VAL A 271 -4.31 -13.73 5.55
N PRO A 272 -3.07 -13.22 5.37
CA PRO A 272 -1.97 -13.44 6.31
C PRO A 272 -2.32 -13.08 7.75
N ARG A 273 -1.73 -13.82 8.69
CA ARG A 273 -1.94 -13.64 10.13
C ARG A 273 -1.12 -12.47 10.66
N LEU A 274 -1.58 -11.89 11.76
CA LEU A 274 -0.78 -10.97 12.57
C LEU A 274 0.40 -11.74 13.18
N ARG A 275 1.60 -11.15 13.11
CA ARG A 275 2.83 -11.66 13.72
C ARG A 275 3.50 -10.55 14.51
N ARG A 276 4.41 -10.92 15.40
CA ARG A 276 5.18 -10.01 16.23
C ARG A 276 6.64 -10.41 16.18
N ASP A 277 7.51 -9.42 16.35
CA ASP A 277 8.96 -9.59 16.42
C ASP A 277 9.47 -10.44 15.24
N THR A 278 9.01 -10.11 14.03
CA THR A 278 9.26 -10.91 12.83
C THR A 278 10.61 -10.60 12.22
N ALA A 279 11.21 -11.63 11.59
CA ALA A 279 12.34 -11.48 10.71
C ALA A 279 12.26 -12.51 9.57
N GLY A 280 12.79 -12.14 8.40
CA GLY A 280 12.77 -12.97 7.21
C GLY A 280 11.38 -13.13 6.58
N THR A 281 11.33 -13.93 5.52
CA THR A 281 10.11 -14.10 4.72
C THR A 281 9.05 -14.94 5.45
N THR A 282 7.79 -14.77 5.07
CA THR A 282 6.64 -15.53 5.58
C THR A 282 6.47 -16.88 4.91
N TRP A 283 7.23 -17.10 3.84
CA TRP A 283 7.06 -18.21 2.92
C TRP A 283 8.29 -19.10 2.82
N ALA A 284 9.32 -18.88 3.65
CA ALA A 284 10.44 -19.79 3.76
C ALA A 284 10.00 -21.26 3.91
N ALA A 285 10.86 -22.19 3.46
CA ALA A 285 10.55 -23.62 3.43
C ALA A 285 10.01 -24.13 4.78
N GLY A 286 8.87 -24.83 4.75
CA GLY A 286 8.19 -25.34 5.94
C GLY A 286 7.21 -24.36 6.59
N ALA A 287 7.01 -23.16 6.03
CA ALA A 287 5.98 -22.24 6.48
C ALA A 287 4.58 -22.87 6.43
N PRO A 288 3.72 -22.63 7.43
CA PRO A 288 2.36 -23.16 7.44
C PRO A 288 1.53 -22.52 6.31
N PRO A 289 0.51 -23.24 5.78
CA PRO A 289 -0.40 -22.67 4.80
C PRO A 289 -1.04 -21.37 5.30
N VAL A 290 -1.06 -20.36 4.42
CA VAL A 290 -1.71 -19.09 4.71
C VAL A 290 -3.23 -19.27 4.72
N PRO A 291 -3.96 -18.81 5.76
CA PRO A 291 -5.42 -18.85 5.74
C PRO A 291 -5.97 -18.11 4.52
N SER A 292 -7.09 -18.56 3.97
CA SER A 292 -7.63 -17.98 2.75
C SER A 292 -9.14 -18.07 2.66
N LEU A 293 -9.73 -17.10 1.97
CA LEU A 293 -11.16 -16.99 1.68
C LEU A 293 -11.41 -17.38 0.23
N PRO A 294 -12.49 -18.10 -0.11
CA PRO A 294 -12.85 -18.33 -1.50
C PRO A 294 -13.20 -17.00 -2.17
N LEU A 295 -12.83 -16.83 -3.44
CA LEU A 295 -13.17 -15.61 -4.18
C LEU A 295 -14.69 -15.44 -4.33
N SER A 296 -15.45 -16.54 -4.26
CA SER A 296 -16.90 -16.52 -4.23
C SER A 296 -17.50 -15.81 -3.01
N ASP A 297 -16.72 -15.38 -2.01
CA ASP A 297 -17.15 -14.50 -0.90
C ASP A 297 -16.95 -13.00 -1.19
N PHE A 298 -16.30 -12.65 -2.30
CA PHE A 298 -16.00 -11.28 -2.69
C PHE A 298 -17.01 -10.74 -3.71
N PHE A 299 -17.37 -9.47 -3.56
CA PHE A 299 -17.93 -8.72 -4.67
C PHE A 299 -16.78 -8.20 -5.53
N ILE A 300 -16.71 -8.66 -6.79
CA ILE A 300 -15.75 -8.19 -7.79
C ILE A 300 -16.34 -6.92 -8.42
N ALA A 301 -16.00 -5.78 -7.84
CA ALA A 301 -16.51 -4.49 -8.29
C ALA A 301 -15.81 -4.06 -9.59
N LYS A 302 -16.57 -3.43 -10.48
CA LYS A 302 -16.08 -2.74 -11.68
C LYS A 302 -16.20 -1.24 -11.47
N ARG A 303 -15.41 -0.45 -12.21
CA ARG A 303 -15.47 1.02 -12.19
C ARG A 303 -16.86 1.63 -12.49
N THR A 304 -17.77 0.84 -13.07
CA THR A 304 -19.15 1.23 -13.37
C THR A 304 -20.13 0.96 -12.23
N ASP A 305 -19.73 0.19 -11.20
CA ASP A 305 -20.56 -0.02 -10.02
C ASP A 305 -20.60 1.24 -9.16
N SER A 306 -21.81 1.63 -8.74
CA SER A 306 -21.99 2.78 -7.87
C SER A 306 -21.54 2.49 -6.43
N ALA A 307 -21.15 3.54 -5.70
CA ALA A 307 -20.83 3.45 -4.28
C ALA A 307 -22.01 2.85 -3.47
N LYS A 308 -23.26 3.18 -3.84
CA LYS A 308 -24.46 2.55 -3.27
C LYS A 308 -24.47 1.04 -3.42
N ARG A 309 -24.19 0.52 -4.62
CA ARG A 309 -24.15 -0.93 -4.88
C ARG A 309 -23.03 -1.59 -4.09
N ILE A 310 -21.83 -1.02 -4.12
CA ILE A 310 -20.68 -1.55 -3.36
C ILE A 310 -21.00 -1.61 -1.86
N ASN A 311 -21.60 -0.56 -1.29
CA ASN A 311 -22.05 -0.54 0.10
C ASN A 311 -23.15 -1.57 0.41
N GLN A 312 -24.03 -1.87 -0.54
CA GLN A 312 -25.03 -2.93 -0.38
C GLN A 312 -24.36 -4.31 -0.28
N GLU A 313 -23.35 -4.59 -1.10
CA GLU A 313 -22.62 -5.86 -1.05
C GLU A 313 -21.81 -6.01 0.23
N LEU A 314 -21.13 -4.94 0.67
CA LEU A 314 -20.44 -4.90 1.96
C LEU A 314 -21.40 -5.16 3.14
N SER A 315 -22.61 -4.59 3.10
CA SER A 315 -23.62 -4.80 4.14
C SER A 315 -24.26 -6.20 4.12
N ARG A 316 -24.26 -6.88 2.96
CA ARG A 316 -24.67 -8.30 2.82
C ARG A 316 -23.63 -9.30 3.31
N GLY A 317 -22.47 -8.84 3.79
CA GLY A 317 -21.44 -9.74 4.29
C GLY A 317 -20.35 -10.09 3.28
N ARG A 318 -20.36 -9.48 2.07
CA ARG A 318 -19.30 -9.71 1.07
C ARG A 318 -18.00 -9.01 1.46
N HIS A 319 -16.89 -9.58 1.03
CA HIS A 319 -15.63 -8.83 0.90
C HIS A 319 -15.63 -8.04 -0.41
N LEU A 320 -14.62 -7.22 -0.66
CA LEU A 320 -14.54 -6.37 -1.85
C LEU A 320 -13.23 -6.61 -2.60
N LEU A 321 -13.33 -6.92 -3.89
CA LEU A 321 -12.21 -6.88 -4.81
C LEU A 321 -12.47 -5.78 -5.84
N LEU A 322 -11.59 -4.77 -5.87
CA LEU A 322 -11.65 -3.65 -6.80
C LEU A 322 -10.81 -3.98 -8.03
N THR A 323 -11.46 -4.15 -9.18
CA THR A 323 -10.76 -4.35 -10.46
C THR A 323 -10.15 -3.04 -10.98
N PRO A 324 -9.14 -3.08 -11.87
CA PRO A 324 -8.42 -1.89 -12.30
C PRO A 324 -9.35 -0.82 -12.92
N GLY A 325 -9.33 0.39 -12.35
CA GLY A 325 -10.06 1.55 -12.87
C GLY A 325 -10.21 2.67 -11.85
N VAL A 326 -10.77 3.80 -12.29
CA VAL A 326 -11.12 4.93 -11.43
C VAL A 326 -12.61 4.90 -11.09
N TYR A 327 -12.91 4.73 -9.80
CA TYR A 327 -14.25 4.63 -9.22
C TYR A 327 -14.69 6.00 -8.75
N ARG A 328 -15.66 6.60 -9.43
CA ARG A 328 -16.26 7.87 -8.98
C ARG A 328 -17.32 7.60 -7.92
N LEU A 329 -17.13 8.17 -6.73
CA LEU A 329 -17.94 7.88 -5.56
C LEU A 329 -18.78 9.11 -5.17
N ASP A 330 -20.10 8.97 -5.20
CA ASP A 330 -21.04 10.00 -4.74
C ASP A 330 -21.22 10.01 -3.21
N GLN A 331 -20.74 8.95 -2.55
CA GLN A 331 -20.74 8.76 -1.10
C GLN A 331 -19.58 7.82 -0.72
N ALA A 332 -19.14 7.90 0.54
CA ALA A 332 -18.10 7.01 1.04
C ALA A 332 -18.47 5.52 0.91
N LEU A 333 -17.47 4.71 0.55
CA LEU A 333 -17.52 3.28 0.83
C LEU A 333 -17.44 3.07 2.36
N ARG A 334 -18.31 2.22 2.91
CA ARG A 334 -18.44 2.03 4.36
C ARG A 334 -18.18 0.58 4.74
N VAL A 335 -17.04 0.33 5.36
CA VAL A 335 -16.65 -0.99 5.86
C VAL A 335 -17.05 -1.10 7.33
N LYS A 336 -18.10 -1.87 7.61
CA LYS A 336 -18.70 -1.96 8.96
C LYS A 336 -18.49 -3.30 9.65
N ARG A 337 -18.16 -4.34 8.89
CA ARG A 337 -18.08 -5.72 9.38
C ARG A 337 -16.63 -6.05 9.76
N PRO A 338 -16.38 -6.69 10.92
CA PRO A 338 -15.06 -7.21 11.26
C PRO A 338 -14.51 -8.11 10.15
N ASP A 339 -13.18 -8.21 10.06
CA ASP A 339 -12.44 -9.08 9.13
C ASP A 339 -12.68 -8.80 7.63
N THR A 340 -13.36 -7.69 7.29
CA THR A 340 -13.61 -7.36 5.89
C THR A 340 -12.30 -7.06 5.16
N VAL A 341 -12.02 -7.83 4.11
CA VAL A 341 -10.97 -7.53 3.13
C VAL A 341 -11.52 -6.63 2.01
N VAL A 342 -10.79 -5.56 1.72
CA VAL A 342 -10.90 -4.73 0.51
C VAL A 342 -9.55 -4.81 -0.21
N LEU A 343 -9.51 -5.48 -1.36
CA LEU A 343 -8.30 -5.72 -2.14
C LEU A 343 -8.42 -5.06 -3.52
N GLY A 344 -7.45 -4.22 -3.89
CA GLY A 344 -7.35 -3.67 -5.23
C GLY A 344 -6.37 -4.45 -6.13
N LEU A 345 -6.71 -4.56 -7.41
CA LEU A 345 -5.85 -5.09 -8.46
C LEU A 345 -5.53 -3.98 -9.47
N GLY A 346 -4.26 -3.79 -9.83
CA GLY A 346 -3.88 -2.80 -10.84
C GLY A 346 -4.06 -1.35 -10.39
N MET A 347 -3.91 -1.09 -9.08
CA MET A 347 -4.05 0.25 -8.48
C MET A 347 -5.38 0.97 -8.78
N PRO A 348 -6.53 0.35 -8.44
CA PRO A 348 -7.81 1.01 -8.58
C PRO A 348 -7.83 2.30 -7.75
N SER A 349 -8.43 3.33 -8.32
CA SER A 349 -8.47 4.66 -7.70
C SER A 349 -9.89 4.97 -7.22
N LEU A 350 -10.05 5.30 -5.92
CA LEU A 350 -11.30 5.78 -5.36
C LEU A 350 -11.32 7.31 -5.42
N ALA A 351 -12.28 7.89 -6.13
CA ALA A 351 -12.37 9.33 -6.38
C ALA A 351 -13.74 9.87 -5.90
N PRO A 352 -13.83 10.46 -4.69
CA PRO A 352 -15.07 11.06 -4.21
C PRO A 352 -15.43 12.29 -5.05
N THR A 353 -16.72 12.55 -5.26
CA THR A 353 -17.18 13.65 -6.14
C THR A 353 -17.99 14.72 -5.41
N THR A 354 -18.37 14.49 -4.17
CA THR A 354 -19.34 15.31 -3.41
C THR A 354 -18.73 15.99 -2.18
N GLY A 355 -17.44 15.84 -1.93
CA GLY A 355 -16.78 16.29 -0.68
C GLY A 355 -16.96 15.31 0.49
N ASP A 356 -17.62 14.18 0.27
CA ASP A 356 -17.61 13.07 1.23
C ASP A 356 -16.25 12.33 1.20
N ALA A 357 -15.95 11.56 2.24
CA ALA A 357 -14.79 10.67 2.24
C ALA A 357 -14.89 9.62 1.12
N ALA A 358 -13.75 9.11 0.64
CA ALA A 358 -13.73 7.96 -0.26
C ALA A 358 -14.04 6.65 0.50
N LEU A 359 -13.47 6.51 1.69
CA LEU A 359 -13.58 5.29 2.50
C LEU A 359 -13.71 5.64 3.99
N ARG A 360 -14.69 5.01 4.65
CA ARG A 360 -14.83 5.00 6.11
C ARG A 360 -14.87 3.59 6.63
N ILE A 361 -14.02 3.30 7.61
CA ILE A 361 -13.94 2.00 8.28
C ILE A 361 -14.46 2.20 9.70
N GLU A 362 -15.45 1.41 10.10
CA GLU A 362 -15.94 1.44 11.48
C GLU A 362 -14.89 0.86 12.44
N ASP A 363 -15.05 1.15 13.73
CA ASP A 363 -14.13 0.71 14.77
C ASP A 363 -14.33 -0.78 15.14
N VAL A 364 -13.88 -1.65 14.23
CA VAL A 364 -14.04 -3.11 14.27
C VAL A 364 -12.71 -3.83 14.05
N ASP A 365 -12.64 -5.09 14.47
CA ASP A 365 -11.42 -5.91 14.34
C ASP A 365 -11.15 -6.30 12.87
N GLY A 366 -9.87 -6.44 12.54
CA GLY A 366 -9.40 -7.27 11.42
C GLY A 366 -9.67 -6.77 10.00
N VAL A 367 -10.21 -5.57 9.82
CA VAL A 367 -10.39 -5.01 8.47
C VAL A 367 -9.03 -4.85 7.78
N ARG A 368 -8.96 -5.24 6.50
CA ARG A 368 -7.74 -5.16 5.69
C ARG A 368 -8.04 -4.38 4.41
N ILE A 369 -7.41 -3.22 4.25
CA ILE A 369 -7.47 -2.43 3.01
C ILE A 369 -6.12 -2.55 2.31
N ALA A 370 -6.12 -2.98 1.05
CA ALA A 370 -4.90 -3.35 0.36
C ALA A 370 -4.91 -2.88 -1.10
N GLY A 371 -3.85 -2.18 -1.53
CA GLY A 371 -3.58 -1.86 -2.94
C GLY A 371 -4.58 -0.89 -3.56
N VAL A 372 -4.86 0.24 -2.91
CA VAL A 372 -5.86 1.23 -3.36
C VAL A 372 -5.23 2.62 -3.40
N LEU A 373 -5.44 3.33 -4.51
CA LEU A 373 -5.17 4.77 -4.61
C LEU A 373 -6.45 5.55 -4.27
N VAL A 374 -6.32 6.65 -3.55
CA VAL A 374 -7.43 7.56 -3.23
C VAL A 374 -7.12 8.92 -3.84
N ASP A 375 -7.84 9.28 -4.89
CA ASP A 375 -7.66 10.55 -5.61
C ASP A 375 -8.66 11.57 -5.07
N ALA A 376 -8.20 12.70 -4.53
CA ALA A 376 -9.10 13.74 -4.02
C ALA A 376 -9.96 14.36 -5.12
N GLY A 377 -11.26 14.50 -4.86
CA GLY A 377 -12.21 15.12 -5.77
C GLY A 377 -12.09 16.65 -5.85
N PRO A 378 -12.78 17.28 -6.82
CA PRO A 378 -12.79 18.74 -6.98
C PRO A 378 -13.54 19.47 -5.86
N VAL A 379 -14.47 18.79 -5.19
CA VAL A 379 -15.12 19.29 -3.98
C VAL A 379 -14.28 18.86 -2.79
N GLU A 380 -13.84 19.82 -1.98
CA GLU A 380 -12.95 19.57 -0.85
C GLU A 380 -13.57 18.58 0.13
N SER A 381 -12.85 17.49 0.40
CA SER A 381 -13.25 16.50 1.40
C SER A 381 -12.62 16.85 2.74
N GLU A 382 -13.37 16.78 3.84
CA GLU A 382 -12.75 17.00 5.16
C GLU A 382 -11.73 15.90 5.50
N VAL A 383 -12.04 14.66 5.11
CA VAL A 383 -11.10 13.53 5.18
C VAL A 383 -11.30 12.61 3.97
N LEU A 384 -10.23 12.07 3.38
CA LEU A 384 -10.36 11.09 2.28
C LEU A 384 -10.56 9.65 2.80
N VAL A 385 -9.80 9.25 3.83
CA VAL A 385 -9.93 7.95 4.50
C VAL A 385 -9.97 8.13 6.02
N GLU A 386 -11.00 7.56 6.65
CA GLU A 386 -11.16 7.57 8.11
C GLU A 386 -11.21 6.14 8.66
N VAL A 387 -10.30 5.81 9.58
CA VAL A 387 -10.21 4.51 10.27
C VAL A 387 -10.72 4.64 11.70
N GLY A 388 -11.89 4.09 11.96
CA GLY A 388 -12.56 4.19 13.25
C GLY A 388 -13.14 5.57 13.51
N LYS A 389 -13.91 5.69 14.59
CA LYS A 389 -14.49 6.96 15.04
C LYS A 389 -13.58 7.64 16.06
N ARG A 390 -13.57 8.98 16.05
CA ARG A 390 -12.88 9.77 17.08
C ARG A 390 -13.30 9.33 18.48
N HIS A 391 -12.36 9.41 19.42
CA HIS A 391 -12.56 9.07 20.83
C HIS A 391 -12.97 7.60 21.09
N SER A 392 -12.69 6.68 20.16
CA SER A 392 -12.77 5.26 20.50
C SER A 392 -11.62 4.87 21.44
N HIS A 393 -11.95 4.03 22.43
CA HIS A 393 -11.00 3.44 23.35
C HIS A 393 -10.86 1.92 23.18
N ARG A 394 -11.56 1.34 22.20
CA ARG A 394 -11.54 -0.11 21.94
C ARG A 394 -10.13 -0.54 21.54
N SER A 395 -9.66 -1.63 22.14
CA SER A 395 -8.41 -2.26 21.72
C SER A 395 -8.67 -3.30 20.64
N HIS A 396 -7.81 -3.30 19.63
CA HIS A 396 -7.77 -4.26 18.52
C HIS A 396 -6.45 -5.07 18.50
N ALA A 397 -5.73 -5.17 19.63
CA ALA A 397 -4.38 -5.74 19.69
C ALA A 397 -4.26 -7.18 19.13
N GLY A 398 -5.32 -7.99 19.24
CA GLY A 398 -5.34 -9.36 18.74
C GLY A 398 -5.60 -9.47 17.23
N ASN A 399 -6.29 -8.48 16.65
CA ASN A 399 -6.68 -8.48 15.25
C ASN A 399 -6.90 -7.02 14.77
N PRO A 400 -5.82 -6.26 14.56
CA PRO A 400 -5.92 -4.84 14.23
C PRO A 400 -6.48 -4.62 12.83
N ILE A 401 -6.89 -3.39 12.53
CA ILE A 401 -7.11 -2.93 11.16
C ILE A 401 -5.74 -2.77 10.47
N SER A 402 -5.62 -3.07 9.17
CA SER A 402 -4.42 -2.74 8.38
C SER A 402 -4.75 -1.98 7.10
N LEU A 403 -3.91 -0.99 6.81
CA LEU A 403 -3.84 -0.27 5.54
C LEU A 403 -2.50 -0.61 4.88
N GLN A 404 -2.54 -1.21 3.70
CA GLN A 404 -1.35 -1.72 3.02
C GLN A 404 -1.35 -1.30 1.57
N ASP A 405 -0.31 -0.60 1.11
CA ASP A 405 -0.28 0.00 -0.23
C ASP A 405 -1.52 0.88 -0.47
N VAL A 406 -1.82 1.74 0.52
CA VAL A 406 -2.90 2.72 0.42
C VAL A 406 -2.29 4.07 0.14
N PHE A 407 -2.57 4.60 -1.05
CA PHE A 407 -1.94 5.81 -1.56
C PHE A 407 -2.96 6.93 -1.68
N PHE A 408 -2.52 8.18 -1.60
CA PHE A 408 -3.37 9.36 -1.69
C PHE A 408 -2.75 10.35 -2.65
N ARG A 409 -3.60 10.96 -3.47
CA ARG A 409 -3.19 12.01 -4.39
C ARG A 409 -4.17 13.18 -4.35
N ILE A 410 -3.63 14.38 -4.20
CA ILE A 410 -4.40 15.62 -4.16
C ILE A 410 -3.87 16.56 -5.22
N GLY A 411 -4.57 16.67 -6.35
CA GLY A 411 -4.04 17.32 -7.55
C GLY A 411 -3.46 16.32 -8.55
N GLY A 412 -2.91 16.81 -9.67
CA GLY A 412 -2.24 15.97 -10.68
C GLY A 412 -3.10 15.77 -11.93
N PRO A 413 -3.99 14.76 -12.00
CA PRO A 413 -4.88 14.59 -13.15
C PRO A 413 -6.01 15.63 -13.21
N TYR A 414 -6.42 16.14 -12.05
CA TYR A 414 -7.44 17.18 -11.86
C TYR A 414 -7.15 17.94 -10.57
N ALA A 415 -7.73 19.13 -10.40
CA ALA A 415 -7.63 19.92 -9.18
C ALA A 415 -8.44 19.26 -8.05
N GLY A 416 -7.80 18.36 -7.31
CA GLY A 416 -8.36 17.70 -6.14
C GLY A 416 -8.09 18.47 -4.85
N ARG A 417 -8.98 18.41 -3.86
CA ARG A 417 -8.82 19.10 -2.56
C ARG A 417 -9.25 18.22 -1.39
N ALA A 418 -8.52 18.29 -0.29
CA ALA A 418 -8.91 17.63 0.95
C ALA A 418 -8.29 18.32 2.16
N VAL A 419 -9.01 18.46 3.28
CA VAL A 419 -8.40 19.00 4.51
C VAL A 419 -7.39 18.01 5.08
N THR A 420 -7.75 16.72 5.17
CA THR A 420 -6.86 15.65 5.62
C THR A 420 -6.96 14.42 4.73
N SER A 421 -5.83 13.77 4.41
CA SER A 421 -5.87 12.56 3.58
C SER A 421 -6.26 11.33 4.39
N LEU A 422 -5.57 11.09 5.51
CA LEU A 422 -5.79 9.92 6.36
C LEU A 422 -5.97 10.33 7.82
N VAL A 423 -7.06 9.87 8.43
CA VAL A 423 -7.27 9.92 9.89
C VAL A 423 -7.36 8.50 10.43
N VAL A 424 -6.50 8.18 11.40
CA VAL A 424 -6.48 6.88 12.10
C VAL A 424 -6.88 7.06 13.56
N ASN A 425 -8.12 6.73 13.88
CA ASN A 425 -8.66 6.77 15.24
C ASN A 425 -8.56 5.43 15.96
N SER A 426 -8.71 4.31 15.24
CA SER A 426 -8.67 2.98 15.84
C SER A 426 -7.29 2.62 16.37
N ARG A 427 -7.25 2.12 17.61
CA ARG A 427 -6.03 1.66 18.28
C ARG A 427 -5.42 0.46 17.57
N HIS A 428 -4.11 0.30 17.68
CA HIS A 428 -3.33 -0.81 17.10
C HIS A 428 -3.34 -0.91 15.57
N THR A 429 -3.94 0.04 14.85
CA THR A 429 -3.96 0.04 13.39
C THR A 429 -2.54 -0.11 12.84
N LEU A 430 -2.38 -0.97 11.83
CA LEU A 430 -1.15 -1.12 11.08
C LEU A 430 -1.23 -0.27 9.81
N ILE A 431 -0.26 0.62 9.64
CA ILE A 431 -0.04 1.40 8.44
C ILE A 431 1.21 0.82 7.79
N ASP A 432 1.13 0.26 6.60
CA ASP A 432 2.24 -0.47 6.00
C ASP A 432 2.38 -0.18 4.52
N ASN A 433 3.31 0.71 4.19
CA ASN A 433 3.46 1.38 2.90
C ASN A 433 2.26 2.26 2.56
N ILE A 434 2.32 3.53 2.95
CA ILE A 434 1.42 4.55 2.45
C ILE A 434 2.23 5.67 1.80
N TRP A 435 1.64 6.27 0.79
CA TRP A 435 2.14 7.52 0.24
C TRP A 435 1.00 8.51 0.19
N ALA A 436 1.09 9.55 1.02
CA ALA A 436 0.15 10.64 1.03
C ALA A 436 0.80 11.83 0.33
N TRP A 437 0.33 12.16 -0.87
CA TRP A 437 0.97 13.15 -1.74
C TRP A 437 0.01 14.28 -2.11
N ARG A 438 0.26 15.48 -1.59
CA ARG A 438 -0.29 16.69 -2.20
C ARG A 438 0.55 16.98 -3.44
N GLY A 439 -0.08 16.99 -4.61
CA GLY A 439 0.66 17.10 -5.86
C GLY A 439 1.56 18.33 -5.94
N ASP A 440 2.82 18.12 -6.30
CA ASP A 440 3.78 19.18 -6.63
C ASP A 440 3.92 19.39 -8.15
N HIS A 441 3.47 18.42 -8.95
CA HIS A 441 3.39 18.50 -10.41
C HIS A 441 2.14 17.78 -10.95
N GLY A 442 1.79 18.05 -12.21
CA GLY A 442 0.56 17.55 -12.81
C GLY A 442 0.17 18.23 -14.10
N ARG A 443 -1.06 17.96 -14.54
CA ARG A 443 -1.63 18.64 -15.72
C ARG A 443 -1.73 20.15 -15.45
N PRO A 444 -1.64 20.99 -16.49
CA PRO A 444 -1.79 22.44 -16.34
C PRO A 444 -3.05 22.82 -15.55
N GLY A 445 -2.90 23.70 -14.56
CA GLY A 445 -4.01 24.21 -13.75
C GLY A 445 -4.53 23.25 -12.66
N THR A 446 -3.85 22.13 -12.40
CA THR A 446 -4.27 21.16 -11.36
C THR A 446 -3.47 21.26 -10.06
N ILE A 447 -2.35 21.98 -10.07
CA ILE A 447 -1.42 22.14 -8.95
C ILE A 447 -1.23 23.62 -8.63
N GLY A 448 -1.08 23.91 -7.34
CA GLY A 448 -0.69 25.22 -6.81
C GLY A 448 -1.25 25.48 -5.43
N TRP A 449 -0.70 26.47 -4.72
CA TRP A 449 -1.02 26.77 -3.33
C TRP A 449 -2.52 26.95 -3.03
N THR A 450 -3.28 27.48 -3.99
CA THR A 450 -4.74 27.69 -3.87
C THR A 450 -5.57 26.75 -4.76
N VAL A 451 -4.91 25.83 -5.48
CA VAL A 451 -5.52 24.95 -6.47
C VAL A 451 -5.84 23.59 -5.86
N ASN A 452 -4.82 22.84 -5.47
CA ASN A 452 -4.93 21.52 -4.83
C ASN A 452 -4.70 21.64 -3.32
N THR A 453 -5.58 22.37 -2.63
CA THR A 453 -5.45 22.62 -1.20
C THR A 453 -5.49 21.33 -0.41
N ALA A 454 -4.48 21.15 0.44
CA ALA A 454 -4.51 20.13 1.49
C ALA A 454 -3.70 20.51 2.72
N ALA A 455 -4.37 20.51 3.87
CA ALA A 455 -3.76 20.99 5.10
C ALA A 455 -2.82 19.96 5.72
N THR A 456 -3.26 18.72 5.91
CA THR A 456 -2.47 17.68 6.59
C THR A 456 -2.58 16.34 5.90
N GLY A 457 -1.47 15.59 5.81
CA GLY A 457 -1.49 14.27 5.20
C GLY A 457 -2.10 13.23 6.12
N VAL A 458 -1.42 12.97 7.23
CA VAL A 458 -1.78 11.86 8.13
C VAL A 458 -1.99 12.37 9.55
N VAL A 459 -3.11 11.98 10.16
CA VAL A 459 -3.40 12.22 11.57
C VAL A 459 -3.62 10.89 12.28
N VAL A 460 -2.79 10.58 13.26
CA VAL A 460 -2.89 9.35 14.08
C VAL A 460 -3.39 9.72 15.47
N ASN A 461 -4.66 9.43 15.75
CA ASN A 461 -5.28 9.62 17.06
C ASN A 461 -5.27 8.35 17.92
N GLY A 462 -5.28 7.17 17.30
CA GLY A 462 -5.30 5.89 18.00
C GLY A 462 -3.98 5.59 18.69
N ASP A 463 -4.05 5.05 19.91
CA ASP A 463 -2.88 4.52 20.60
C ASP A 463 -2.37 3.23 19.94
N ASP A 464 -1.10 2.91 20.17
CA ASP A 464 -0.45 1.66 19.79
C ASP A 464 -0.42 1.40 18.27
N VAL A 465 -0.64 2.44 17.47
CA VAL A 465 -0.53 2.40 16.00
C VAL A 465 0.92 2.17 15.60
N THR A 466 1.13 1.31 14.60
CA THR A 466 2.47 1.05 14.03
C THR A 466 2.46 1.38 12.55
N ALA A 467 3.42 2.20 12.13
CA ALA A 467 3.62 2.58 10.73
C ALA A 467 4.96 2.03 10.21
N TYR A 468 4.93 1.42 9.03
CA TYR A 468 6.10 1.05 8.23
C TYR A 468 6.01 1.75 6.88
N GLY A 469 7.08 2.39 6.42
CA GLY A 469 7.09 2.98 5.07
C GLY A 469 6.08 4.13 4.97
N LEU A 470 6.25 5.14 5.83
CA LEU A 470 5.36 6.30 5.89
C LEU A 470 5.92 7.43 5.03
N PHE A 471 5.38 7.60 3.82
CA PHE A 471 5.77 8.67 2.88
C PHE A 471 4.67 9.75 2.87
N VAL A 472 4.99 11.00 3.25
CA VAL A 472 3.99 12.09 3.35
C VAL A 472 4.56 13.42 2.87
N GLU A 473 3.99 13.99 1.81
CA GLU A 473 4.66 15.07 1.06
C GLU A 473 3.75 16.25 0.71
N HIS A 474 4.37 17.43 0.76
CA HIS A 474 3.92 18.73 0.23
C HIS A 474 2.61 19.31 0.79
N TYR A 475 2.09 18.80 1.91
CA TYR A 475 0.92 19.40 2.57
C TYR A 475 1.21 20.82 3.06
N GLN A 476 0.16 21.64 3.15
CA GLN A 476 0.28 23.06 3.47
C GLN A 476 0.51 23.35 4.95
N ARG A 477 0.23 22.38 5.84
CA ARG A 477 0.52 22.42 7.27
C ARG A 477 1.40 21.22 7.66
N TRP A 478 1.15 20.62 8.82
CA TRP A 478 1.86 19.41 9.23
C TRP A 478 1.62 18.28 8.22
N GLN A 479 2.69 17.61 7.80
CA GLN A 479 2.60 16.45 6.92
C GLN A 479 1.96 15.30 7.72
N THR A 480 2.50 15.04 8.91
CA THR A 480 2.03 14.01 9.86
C THR A 480 1.82 14.59 11.26
N ILE A 481 0.69 14.27 11.89
CA ILE A 481 0.40 14.55 13.30
C ILE A 481 0.15 13.24 14.05
N TRP A 482 0.85 13.05 15.16
CA TRP A 482 0.71 11.90 16.05
C TRP A 482 0.20 12.31 17.42
N ASN A 483 -1.04 11.95 17.72
CA ASN A 483 -1.74 12.26 18.96
C ASN A 483 -1.87 11.06 19.91
N GLY A 484 -1.79 9.83 19.38
CA GLY A 484 -1.92 8.59 20.16
C GLY A 484 -0.66 8.19 20.93
N GLU A 485 -0.83 7.53 22.06
CA GLU A 485 0.26 6.98 22.89
C GLU A 485 0.86 5.71 22.28
N ARG A 486 2.13 5.42 22.61
CA ARG A 486 2.87 4.21 22.20
C ARG A 486 2.91 3.99 20.69
N GLY A 487 2.89 5.08 19.95
CA GLY A 487 3.04 5.06 18.50
C GLY A 487 4.42 4.59 18.07
N ARG A 488 4.48 3.86 16.95
CA ARG A 488 5.74 3.42 16.34
C ARG A 488 5.79 3.80 14.86
N THR A 489 6.90 4.36 14.39
CA THR A 489 7.17 4.57 12.96
C THR A 489 8.52 3.99 12.57
N VAL A 490 8.55 3.03 11.66
CA VAL A 490 9.77 2.50 11.08
C VAL A 490 9.83 2.96 9.63
N PHE A 491 10.81 3.80 9.32
CA PHE A 491 10.92 4.58 8.09
C PHE A 491 9.87 5.68 7.96
N TYR A 492 10.35 6.91 7.79
CA TYR A 492 9.58 8.06 7.36
C TYR A 492 10.33 8.80 6.24
N GLN A 493 9.61 9.20 5.20
CA GLN A 493 10.12 10.12 4.19
C GLN A 493 9.10 11.23 3.97
N SER A 494 9.60 12.45 3.80
CA SER A 494 8.77 13.60 3.53
C SER A 494 9.53 14.69 2.81
N GLU A 495 8.83 15.39 1.94
CA GLU A 495 9.24 16.68 1.39
C GLU A 495 8.25 17.77 1.84
N LEU A 496 8.80 18.91 2.26
CA LEU A 496 8.02 20.11 2.58
C LEU A 496 7.36 20.66 1.29
N PRO A 497 6.28 21.46 1.38
CA PRO A 497 5.64 22.01 0.18
C PRO A 497 6.59 22.92 -0.58
N TYR A 498 6.67 22.76 -1.90
CA TYR A 498 7.55 23.59 -2.73
C TYR A 498 7.01 25.01 -2.93
N ASP A 499 5.68 25.14 -2.86
CA ASP A 499 4.90 26.27 -3.35
C ASP A 499 4.34 27.26 -2.30
N PRO A 500 4.84 27.39 -1.05
CA PRO A 500 4.49 28.52 -0.19
C PRO A 500 4.76 29.88 -0.87
N PRO A 501 3.77 30.78 -0.97
CA PRO A 501 3.95 32.05 -1.69
C PRO A 501 4.68 33.11 -0.86
N SER A 502 4.77 32.94 0.46
CA SER A 502 5.51 33.82 1.38
C SER A 502 5.71 33.12 2.72
N GLN A 503 6.69 33.57 3.51
CA GLN A 503 6.85 33.08 4.88
C GLN A 503 5.59 33.32 5.72
N ALA A 504 4.91 34.46 5.53
CA ALA A 504 3.70 34.80 6.25
C ALA A 504 2.53 33.84 5.95
N ALA A 505 2.43 33.34 4.72
CA ALA A 505 1.44 32.34 4.33
C ALA A 505 1.75 30.94 4.90
N TRP A 506 3.02 30.69 5.27
CA TRP A 506 3.48 29.40 5.78
C TRP A 506 4.19 29.56 7.12
N ARG A 507 3.39 29.95 8.11
CA ARG A 507 3.79 30.07 9.52
C ARG A 507 2.83 29.26 10.38
N SER A 508 3.37 28.46 11.28
CA SER A 508 2.58 27.71 12.27
C SER A 508 2.47 28.49 13.58
N PRO A 509 1.62 28.06 14.53
CA PRO A 509 1.61 28.62 15.88
C PRO A 509 2.94 28.47 16.63
N THR A 510 3.82 27.55 16.22
CA THR A 510 5.09 27.25 16.90
C THR A 510 6.31 27.89 16.24
N GLY A 511 6.15 28.53 15.08
CA GLY A 511 7.28 29.18 14.38
C GLY A 511 7.07 29.33 12.87
N ASN A 512 8.16 29.61 12.17
CA ASN A 512 8.20 29.61 10.71
C ASN A 512 8.04 28.18 10.18
N GLY A 513 7.18 28.01 9.18
CA GLY A 513 6.84 26.70 8.64
C GLY A 513 6.04 25.81 9.59
N TRP A 514 5.65 24.64 9.07
CA TRP A 514 5.00 23.58 9.83
C TRP A 514 5.91 22.36 9.81
N ALA A 515 6.18 21.78 10.98
CA ALA A 515 6.98 20.57 11.07
C ALA A 515 6.38 19.46 10.20
N SER A 516 7.24 18.68 9.55
CA SER A 516 6.80 17.51 8.79
C SER A 516 6.19 16.46 9.72
N TYR A 517 6.87 16.13 10.82
CA TYR A 517 6.40 15.14 11.78
C TYR A 517 6.16 15.78 13.15
N LYS A 518 4.89 15.88 13.57
CA LYS A 518 4.49 16.44 14.87
C LYS A 518 3.98 15.37 15.81
N VAL A 519 4.68 15.12 16.92
CA VAL A 519 4.14 14.40 18.08
C VAL A 519 3.51 15.41 19.03
N ALA A 520 2.26 15.18 19.43
CA ALA A 520 1.52 16.09 20.30
C ALA A 520 2.12 16.17 21.71
N ASP A 521 2.02 17.35 22.33
CA ASP A 521 2.73 17.67 23.57
C ASP A 521 2.30 16.80 24.76
N HIS A 522 1.08 16.27 24.74
CA HIS A 522 0.59 15.40 25.81
C HIS A 522 1.17 13.98 25.75
N VAL A 523 1.67 13.54 24.57
CA VAL A 523 2.15 12.17 24.35
C VAL A 523 3.33 11.85 25.27
N ARG A 524 3.28 10.70 25.93
CA ARG A 524 4.30 10.24 26.87
C ARG A 524 5.22 9.20 26.25
N GLU A 525 4.68 8.36 25.38
CA GLU A 525 5.41 7.28 24.73
C GLU A 525 5.23 7.34 23.21
N HIS A 526 6.33 7.42 22.48
CA HIS A 526 6.36 7.39 21.01
C HIS A 526 7.76 6.98 20.56
N GLU A 527 7.88 6.22 19.48
CA GLU A 527 9.19 5.83 18.98
C GLU A 527 9.25 5.77 17.46
N ALA A 528 10.30 6.37 16.87
CA ALA A 528 10.47 6.37 15.42
C ALA A 528 11.92 6.11 15.00
N TRP A 529 12.12 5.44 13.87
CA TRP A 529 13.42 5.02 13.33
C TRP A 529 13.54 5.38 11.85
N GLY A 530 14.65 6.01 11.45
CA GLY A 530 14.97 6.31 10.06
C GLY A 530 14.03 7.34 9.44
N LEU A 531 14.18 8.62 9.79
CA LEU A 531 13.29 9.70 9.35
C LEU A 531 14.01 10.70 8.44
N GLY A 532 13.58 10.81 7.18
CA GLY A 532 14.06 11.82 6.23
C GLY A 532 13.06 12.94 5.99
N VAL A 533 13.48 14.20 6.12
CA VAL A 533 12.65 15.38 5.79
C VAL A 533 13.40 16.36 4.90
N TYR A 534 12.88 16.62 3.70
CA TYR A 534 13.58 17.36 2.65
C TYR A 534 12.89 18.70 2.36
N SER A 535 13.67 19.66 1.85
CA SER A 535 13.15 20.95 1.37
C SER A 535 13.64 21.27 -0.04
N TYR A 536 12.68 21.69 -0.88
CA TYR A 536 12.89 22.25 -2.21
C TYR A 536 11.89 23.40 -2.46
N PHE A 537 12.08 24.55 -1.83
CA PHE A 537 11.18 25.70 -2.07
C PHE A 537 11.53 26.37 -3.40
N ASN A 538 10.68 26.19 -4.40
CA ASN A 538 10.99 26.57 -5.79
C ASN A 538 10.30 27.86 -6.25
N GLN A 539 9.63 28.57 -5.34
CA GLN A 539 8.97 29.86 -5.62
C GLN A 539 9.92 31.06 -5.57
N GLN A 540 11.22 30.83 -5.39
CA GLN A 540 12.24 31.89 -5.27
C GLN A 540 11.98 32.85 -4.11
N VAL A 541 11.35 32.33 -3.05
CA VAL A 541 11.13 33.03 -1.77
C VAL A 541 11.98 32.38 -0.70
N ASP A 542 12.63 33.18 0.14
CA ASP A 542 13.41 32.68 1.28
C ASP A 542 12.46 32.13 2.38
N ILE A 543 11.99 30.90 2.18
CA ILE A 543 11.09 30.19 3.08
C ILE A 543 11.91 29.38 4.09
N ARG A 544 11.65 29.60 5.37
CA ARG A 544 12.25 28.88 6.50
C ARG A 544 11.25 27.98 7.19
N CYS A 545 11.70 26.78 7.50
CA CYS A 545 11.07 25.88 8.45
C CYS A 545 11.94 25.81 9.70
N ASP A 546 11.44 26.27 10.85
CA ASP A 546 12.23 26.35 12.09
C ASP A 546 12.69 24.95 12.55
N ARG A 547 11.91 23.90 12.27
CA ARG A 547 12.21 22.51 12.63
C ARG A 547 11.43 21.52 11.75
N ALA A 548 12.10 20.47 11.29
CA ALA A 548 11.46 19.42 10.50
C ALA A 548 10.60 18.47 11.34
N ILE A 549 11.04 18.14 12.54
CA ILE A 549 10.34 17.25 13.48
C ILE A 549 10.07 18.02 14.77
N GLU A 550 8.83 17.97 15.25
CA GLU A 550 8.40 18.62 16.48
C GLU A 550 7.81 17.58 17.46
N ALA A 551 8.36 17.50 18.67
CA ALA A 551 7.94 16.48 19.65
C ALA A 551 8.11 16.96 21.10
N PRO A 552 7.38 16.41 22.08
CA PRO A 552 7.69 16.70 23.48
C PRO A 552 9.03 16.07 23.89
N ARG A 553 9.86 16.84 24.59
CA ARG A 553 11.13 16.35 25.14
C ARG A 553 10.88 15.50 26.39
N ARG A 554 10.76 14.18 26.23
CA ARG A 554 10.48 13.22 27.31
C ARG A 554 11.23 11.91 27.07
N ALA A 555 11.61 11.21 28.15
CA ALA A 555 12.35 9.95 28.04
C ALA A 555 11.63 8.86 27.21
N GLY A 556 10.30 8.87 27.19
CA GLY A 556 9.49 7.90 26.43
C GLY A 556 9.21 8.29 24.97
N VAL A 557 9.59 9.48 24.52
CA VAL A 557 9.36 9.95 23.14
C VAL A 557 10.71 9.99 22.44
N ARG A 558 11.02 8.96 21.65
CA ARG A 558 12.37 8.70 21.13
C ARG A 558 12.41 8.68 19.60
N PHE A 559 13.44 9.28 19.03
CA PHE A 559 13.74 9.21 17.60
C PHE A 559 15.15 8.69 17.43
N HIS A 560 15.31 7.79 16.47
CA HIS A 560 16.57 7.21 16.06
C HIS A 560 16.77 7.51 14.58
N ASP A 561 17.93 8.06 14.24
CA ASP A 561 18.35 8.29 12.86
C ASP A 561 17.40 9.21 12.07
N ALA A 562 17.39 10.50 12.43
CA ALA A 562 16.69 11.53 11.67
C ALA A 562 17.67 12.31 10.79
N ILE A 563 17.24 12.74 9.61
CA ILE A 563 18.03 13.56 8.70
C ILE A 563 17.15 14.61 8.02
N THR A 564 17.65 15.84 7.95
CA THR A 564 17.11 16.87 7.05
C THR A 564 18.01 17.08 5.86
N VAL A 565 17.42 17.32 4.69
CA VAL A 565 18.14 17.55 3.44
C VAL A 565 17.61 18.81 2.76
N PHE A 566 18.50 19.74 2.44
CA PHE A 566 18.20 20.78 1.47
C PHE A 566 18.56 20.24 0.08
N LEU A 567 17.56 20.07 -0.78
CA LEU A 567 17.75 19.53 -2.12
C LEU A 567 18.31 20.60 -3.05
N ASP A 568 17.55 21.68 -3.22
CA ASP A 568 17.84 22.84 -4.07
C ASP A 568 16.83 23.97 -3.74
N GLY A 569 16.79 25.03 -4.55
CA GLY A 569 15.79 26.10 -4.46
C GLY A 569 16.22 27.23 -3.52
N SER A 570 15.28 27.79 -2.77
CA SER A 570 15.52 28.88 -1.81
C SER A 570 15.18 28.48 -0.37
N GLY A 571 15.69 29.22 0.62
CA GLY A 571 15.37 28.97 2.01
C GLY A 571 15.94 27.67 2.57
N GLY A 572 15.16 26.95 3.39
CA GLY A 572 15.56 25.64 3.94
C GLY A 572 15.01 25.32 5.32
N ILE A 573 15.67 24.39 6.00
CA ILE A 573 15.28 23.87 7.33
C ILE A 573 16.35 24.25 8.35
N GLU A 574 15.93 24.88 9.45
CA GLU A 574 16.86 25.37 10.47
C GLU A 574 17.31 24.28 11.45
N ARG A 575 16.43 23.31 11.76
CA ARG A 575 16.69 22.22 12.71
C ARG A 575 16.04 20.91 12.27
N THR A 576 16.70 19.80 12.57
CA THR A 576 16.19 18.45 12.25
C THR A 576 15.09 18.03 13.22
N VAL A 577 15.35 18.08 14.54
CA VAL A 577 14.38 17.70 15.58
C VAL A 577 14.36 18.76 16.68
N ASN A 578 13.24 19.46 16.83
CA ASN A 578 13.13 20.60 17.75
C ASN A 578 14.31 21.59 17.63
N GLU A 579 15.20 21.64 18.62
CA GLU A 579 16.41 22.48 18.62
C GLU A 579 17.69 21.75 18.19
N ALA A 580 17.61 20.44 17.93
CA ALA A 580 18.73 19.59 17.51
C ALA A 580 18.92 19.57 15.98
N GLY A 581 20.16 19.31 15.55
CA GLY A 581 20.57 19.39 14.16
C GLY A 581 21.11 20.79 13.79
N THR A 582 21.73 20.89 12.63
CA THR A 582 22.27 22.13 12.07
C THR A 582 21.40 22.63 10.92
N PRO A 583 21.36 23.95 10.65
CA PRO A 583 20.66 24.48 9.49
C PRO A 583 21.15 23.90 8.17
N VAL A 584 20.23 23.56 7.28
CA VAL A 584 20.48 23.20 5.88
C VAL A 584 19.68 24.16 5.00
N VAL A 585 20.37 25.17 4.46
CA VAL A 585 19.78 26.38 3.90
C VAL A 585 20.58 26.90 2.72
N GLY A 586 19.90 27.28 1.63
CA GLY A 586 20.43 28.10 0.53
C GLY A 586 21.49 27.43 -0.36
N SER A 587 21.93 26.23 0.00
CA SER A 587 22.80 25.36 -0.79
C SER A 587 22.61 23.92 -0.32
N TYR A 588 22.84 22.95 -1.20
CA TYR A 588 22.76 21.53 -0.87
C TYR A 588 23.49 21.20 0.45
N GLY A 589 22.81 20.48 1.33
CA GLY A 589 23.36 20.10 2.63
C GLY A 589 22.46 19.14 3.39
N THR A 590 23.07 18.39 4.31
CA THR A 590 22.38 17.44 5.19
C THR A 590 22.64 17.75 6.66
N SER A 591 21.69 17.42 7.52
CA SER A 591 21.84 17.51 8.98
C SER A 591 21.28 16.25 9.63
N PRO A 592 22.14 15.28 9.99
CA PRO A 592 21.73 14.08 10.71
C PRO A 592 21.64 14.33 12.23
N VAL A 593 20.70 13.62 12.87
CA VAL A 593 20.54 13.50 14.32
C VAL A 593 20.35 12.02 14.63
N VAL A 594 21.36 11.40 15.24
CA VAL A 594 21.38 9.95 15.52
C VAL A 594 20.34 9.55 16.57
N SER A 595 20.14 10.38 17.60
CA SER A 595 19.21 10.09 18.70
C SER A 595 18.55 11.36 19.24
N TYR A 596 17.29 11.26 19.66
CA TYR A 596 16.56 12.32 20.35
C TYR A 596 15.48 11.75 21.29
N PRO A 597 15.20 12.37 22.46
CA PRO A 597 15.98 13.42 23.10
C PRO A 597 17.26 12.92 23.74
#